data_AF-A0AAD9SUZ4-F1
#
_entry.id   AF-A0AAD9SUZ4-F1
#
_cell.length_a   1.000
_cell.length_b   1.000
_cell.length_c   1.000
_cell.angle_alpha   90.00
_cell.angle_beta   90.00
_cell.angle_gamma   90.00
#
_symmetry.space_group_name_H-M   'P 1'
#
loop_
_entity.id
_entity.type
_entity.pdbx_description
1 polymer ?
#
loop_
_entity_poly.entity_id
_entity_poly.type
_entity_poly.pdbx_seq_one_letter_code
_entity_poly.pdbx_strand_id
1 'polypeptide(L)'
;MEFGPNYNAALGVSNDSHSYYRVCPRSRQSPAVMRTCHEAREEGKLYLEERMFDKDTGLTGTSTPHRVWYNPRADTLFFGENTCISTLIHVFHSATQPIPSIAVMCSARGEQCCSHDAAVDAPGSITMLQVIHGFEQSLTSLPRRFGGCPGLEEIHFKVNSKLWPRNAGDVDSRVAFRPASGNGLTKGQIAYKRRVESEIEYVAVHGGVSGCGDSLWSGDNKPAFLFSSFAPKVVGTEDKAFGGLMLTHKNIRKLEKGQWEFVKGVERDTGCRVEVLPEEYRGEDTREIGLTGPKEAVARAKELFEKKLVRFVL
;
A
#
# COMPACT_ATOMS: atom_id res chain seq x y z
N MET A 1 -1.06 7.15 -6.72
CA MET A 1 -1.96 8.31 -6.72
C MET A 1 -1.39 9.39 -5.81
N GLU A 2 -1.19 10.58 -6.34
CA GLU A 2 -0.89 11.77 -5.55
C GLU A 2 -2.18 12.53 -5.25
N PHE A 3 -2.17 13.14 -4.08
CA PHE A 3 -3.19 14.05 -3.63
C PHE A 3 -2.54 15.41 -3.43
N GLY A 4 -3.25 16.49 -3.76
CA GLY A 4 -2.82 17.81 -3.34
C GLY A 4 -4.00 18.59 -2.75
N PRO A 5 -3.72 19.51 -1.81
CA PRO A 5 -4.75 20.39 -1.27
C PRO A 5 -5.36 21.21 -2.40
N ASN A 6 -6.66 21.52 -2.30
CA ASN A 6 -7.32 22.51 -3.16
C ASN A 6 -6.40 23.74 -3.26
N TYR A 7 -5.85 24.02 -4.43
CA TYR A 7 -4.89 25.12 -4.64
C TYR A 7 -5.55 26.51 -4.53
N ASN A 8 -6.81 26.59 -4.11
CA ASN A 8 -7.58 27.81 -3.98
C ASN A 8 -8.05 28.05 -2.54
N ALA A 9 -7.11 28.45 -1.68
CA ALA A 9 -7.44 29.18 -0.46
C ALA A 9 -8.23 30.47 -0.76
N ALA A 10 -8.13 31.00 -1.99
CA ALA A 10 -8.81 32.20 -2.45
C ALA A 10 -10.33 32.04 -2.72
N LEU A 11 -10.84 30.81 -2.87
CA LEU A 11 -12.26 30.57 -3.20
C LEU A 11 -13.14 30.19 -2.00
N GLY A 12 -12.59 30.18 -0.78
CA GLY A 12 -13.37 29.85 0.42
C GLY A 12 -13.94 28.43 0.44
N VAL A 13 -13.44 27.53 -0.41
CA VAL A 13 -13.85 26.13 -0.42
C VAL A 13 -13.22 25.46 0.80
N SER A 14 -14.06 24.90 1.67
CA SER A 14 -13.60 24.26 2.91
C SER A 14 -12.57 23.16 2.62
N ASN A 15 -11.69 22.92 3.61
CA ASN A 15 -10.69 21.85 3.60
C ASN A 15 -11.28 20.43 3.43
N ASP A 16 -12.61 20.29 3.39
CA ASP A 16 -13.33 19.02 3.38
C ASP A 16 -13.67 18.50 1.97
N SER A 17 -13.34 19.25 0.91
CA SER A 17 -13.60 18.80 -0.47
C SER A 17 -12.31 18.37 -1.18
N HIS A 18 -12.08 17.05 -1.21
CA HIS A 18 -11.08 16.45 -2.10
C HIS A 18 -11.58 16.49 -3.55
N SER A 19 -11.46 17.66 -4.19
CA SER A 19 -12.01 17.90 -5.52
C SER A 19 -11.23 17.16 -6.61
N TYR A 20 -9.90 17.03 -6.48
CA TYR A 20 -9.03 16.46 -7.50
C TYR A 20 -8.13 15.34 -6.97
N TYR A 21 -7.85 14.38 -7.85
CA TYR A 21 -6.85 13.33 -7.64
C TYR A 21 -6.16 13.05 -8.96
N ARG A 22 -4.91 12.60 -8.87
CA ARG A 22 -4.08 12.43 -10.05
C ARG A 22 -3.01 11.35 -9.87
N VAL A 23 -2.63 10.68 -10.94
CA VAL A 23 -1.47 9.79 -10.94
C VAL A 23 -0.20 10.62 -10.80
N CYS A 24 0.81 10.12 -10.09
CA CYS A 24 2.10 10.80 -9.94
C CYS A 24 2.67 11.19 -11.33
N PRO A 25 3.18 12.42 -11.53
CA PRO A 25 3.79 12.84 -12.78
C PRO A 25 4.84 11.87 -13.34
N ARG A 26 5.60 11.20 -12.46
CA ARG A 26 6.60 10.21 -12.86
C ARG A 26 5.99 9.00 -13.57
N SER A 27 4.85 8.51 -13.10
CA SER A 27 4.16 7.35 -13.67
C SER A 27 3.40 7.69 -14.97
N ARG A 28 3.31 8.97 -15.36
CA ARG A 28 2.73 9.40 -16.63
C ARG A 28 3.71 9.32 -17.80
N GLN A 29 4.99 9.14 -17.50
CA GLN A 29 5.99 9.04 -18.55
C GLN A 29 5.84 7.70 -19.27
N SER A 30 5.94 7.73 -20.60
CA SER A 30 6.05 6.51 -21.38
C SER A 30 7.24 5.67 -20.90
N PRO A 31 7.06 4.34 -20.69
CA PRO A 31 8.15 3.46 -20.30
C PRO A 31 9.36 3.61 -21.20
N ALA A 32 10.56 3.52 -20.63
CA ALA A 32 11.80 3.78 -21.35
C ALA A 32 11.91 2.95 -22.65
N VAL A 33 11.45 1.69 -22.62
CA VAL A 33 11.43 0.79 -23.79
C VAL A 33 10.57 1.31 -24.94
N MET A 34 9.46 2.00 -24.67
CA MET A 34 8.59 2.56 -25.72
C MET A 34 9.13 3.86 -26.35
N ARG A 35 10.23 4.38 -25.79
CA ARG A 35 10.90 5.60 -26.26
C ARG A 35 12.14 5.32 -27.11
N THR A 36 12.55 4.07 -27.29
CA THR A 36 13.79 3.72 -28.00
C THR A 36 13.64 3.78 -29.52
N CYS A 37 12.64 3.10 -30.08
CA CYS A 37 12.33 3.09 -31.51
C CYS A 37 10.84 2.81 -31.77
N HIS A 38 10.43 2.83 -33.04
CA HIS A 38 9.04 2.58 -33.43
C HIS A 38 8.61 1.15 -33.10
N GLU A 39 9.44 0.16 -33.43
CA GLU A 39 9.19 -1.27 -33.20
C GLU A 39 8.99 -1.56 -31.72
N ALA A 40 9.86 -1.04 -30.85
CA ALA A 40 9.74 -1.21 -29.40
C ALA A 40 8.48 -0.55 -28.82
N ARG A 41 8.00 0.53 -29.44
CA ARG A 41 6.74 1.16 -29.07
C ARG A 41 5.54 0.31 -29.48
N GLU A 42 5.54 -0.23 -30.70
CA GLU A 42 4.47 -1.12 -31.17
C GLU A 42 4.42 -2.41 -30.34
N GLU A 43 5.57 -3.00 -30.02
CA GLU A 43 5.66 -4.15 -29.11
C GLU A 43 5.14 -3.79 -27.71
N GLY A 44 5.52 -2.63 -27.17
CA GLY A 44 5.06 -2.17 -25.86
C GLY A 44 3.53 -2.04 -25.77
N LYS A 45 2.87 -1.61 -26.84
CA LYS A 45 1.40 -1.50 -26.94
C LYS A 45 0.68 -2.86 -26.88
N LEU A 46 1.38 -3.98 -27.06
CA LEU A 46 0.79 -5.31 -26.87
C LEU A 46 0.54 -5.64 -25.39
N TYR A 47 1.26 -5.00 -24.48
CA TYR A 47 1.20 -5.26 -23.03
C TYR A 47 0.74 -4.06 -22.21
N LEU A 48 0.92 -2.85 -22.74
CA LEU A 48 0.60 -1.59 -22.07
C LEU A 48 -0.55 -0.92 -22.80
N GLU A 49 -1.50 -0.42 -22.02
CA GLU A 49 -2.62 0.38 -22.51
C GLU A 49 -2.62 1.77 -21.89
N GLU A 50 -3.11 2.74 -22.65
CA GLU A 50 -3.30 4.08 -22.13
C GLU A 50 -4.58 4.13 -21.30
N ARG A 51 -4.45 4.46 -20.02
CA ARG A 51 -5.57 4.65 -19.10
C ARG A 51 -5.61 6.05 -18.52
N MET A 52 -6.77 6.41 -17.99
CA MET A 52 -6.98 7.65 -17.24
C MET A 52 -7.50 7.29 -15.85
N PHE A 53 -6.70 7.63 -14.83
CA PHE A 53 -7.10 7.51 -13.43
C PHE A 53 -7.17 8.88 -12.75
N ASP A 54 -7.14 9.96 -13.52
CA ASP A 54 -7.20 11.34 -13.04
C ASP A 54 -8.65 11.84 -13.16
N LYS A 55 -9.08 12.65 -12.20
CA LYS A 55 -10.30 13.44 -12.34
C LYS A 55 -9.92 14.85 -12.73
N ASP A 56 -10.23 15.22 -13.97
CA ASP A 56 -10.12 16.60 -14.41
C ASP A 56 -11.27 17.40 -13.79
N THR A 57 -10.94 18.34 -12.92
CA THR A 57 -11.90 19.27 -12.32
C THR A 57 -12.04 20.57 -13.10
N GLY A 58 -11.33 20.73 -14.22
CA GLY A 58 -11.19 22.01 -14.91
C GLY A 58 -10.43 23.07 -14.11
N LEU A 59 -10.08 22.79 -12.84
CA LEU A 59 -9.42 23.74 -11.94
C LEU A 59 -7.98 24.06 -12.35
N THR A 60 -7.33 23.18 -13.13
CA THR A 60 -5.95 23.42 -13.58
C THR A 60 -5.88 24.23 -14.88
N GLY A 61 -7.02 24.54 -15.53
CA GLY A 61 -7.06 25.25 -16.81
C GLY A 61 -6.40 24.52 -17.98
N THR A 62 -5.85 23.32 -17.74
CA THR A 62 -5.22 22.45 -18.73
C THR A 62 -6.23 21.39 -19.14
N SER A 63 -6.90 21.58 -20.27
CA SER A 63 -7.93 20.67 -20.81
C SER A 63 -7.38 19.32 -21.30
N THR A 64 -6.09 19.03 -21.10
CA THR A 64 -5.46 17.82 -21.59
C THR A 64 -5.58 16.70 -20.56
N PRO A 65 -6.32 15.62 -20.87
CA PRO A 65 -6.42 14.48 -19.98
C PRO A 65 -5.03 13.86 -19.75
N HIS A 66 -4.72 13.58 -18.50
CA HIS A 66 -3.47 12.94 -18.12
C HIS A 66 -3.58 11.43 -18.29
N ARG A 67 -3.08 10.92 -19.42
CA ARG A 67 -3.00 9.49 -19.70
C ARG A 67 -1.76 8.88 -19.06
N VAL A 68 -1.86 7.61 -18.69
CA VAL A 68 -0.75 6.80 -18.19
C VAL A 68 -0.68 5.48 -18.94
N TRP A 69 0.52 4.97 -19.14
CA TRP A 69 0.72 3.62 -19.65
C TRP A 69 0.59 2.65 -18.48
N TYR A 70 -0.34 1.70 -18.59
CA TYR A 70 -0.66 0.74 -17.54
C TYR A 70 -0.63 -0.68 -18.12
N ASN A 71 0.04 -1.60 -17.43
CA ASN A 71 0.01 -3.02 -17.73
C ASN A 71 -0.92 -3.73 -16.74
N PRO A 72 -2.14 -4.14 -17.16
CA PRO A 72 -3.09 -4.78 -16.25
C PRO A 72 -2.59 -6.10 -15.64
N ARG A 73 -1.57 -6.73 -16.21
CA ARG A 73 -1.00 -7.99 -15.71
C ARG A 73 0.16 -7.83 -14.73
N ALA A 74 0.69 -6.61 -14.58
CA ALA A 74 1.92 -6.39 -13.81
C ALA A 74 1.88 -5.16 -12.92
N ASP A 75 1.11 -4.13 -13.27
CA ASP A 75 1.11 -2.87 -12.57
C ASP A 75 0.08 -2.85 -11.43
N THR A 76 0.55 -2.45 -10.25
CA THR A 76 -0.29 -2.23 -9.07
C THR A 76 -0.62 -0.74 -8.92
N LEU A 77 -1.91 -0.40 -8.80
CA LEU A 77 -2.31 0.98 -8.52
C LEU A 77 -2.15 1.29 -7.02
N PHE A 78 -1.17 2.13 -6.67
CA PHE A 78 -0.87 2.47 -5.28
C PHE A 78 -1.54 3.78 -4.81
N PHE A 79 -2.34 3.69 -3.75
CA PHE A 79 -2.97 4.79 -3.01
C PHE A 79 -2.16 5.07 -1.73
N GLY A 80 -1.38 6.15 -1.74
CA GLY A 80 -0.46 6.53 -0.65
C GLY A 80 -1.14 7.15 0.57
N GLU A 81 -0.34 7.61 1.54
CA GLU A 81 -0.81 8.00 2.89
C GLU A 81 -1.77 9.19 2.90
N ASN A 82 -1.64 10.07 1.92
CA ASN A 82 -2.50 11.24 1.78
C ASN A 82 -3.71 10.95 0.87
N THR A 83 -4.05 9.68 0.63
CA THR A 83 -5.19 9.32 -0.21
C THR A 83 -6.42 9.05 0.64
N CYS A 84 -7.44 9.88 0.44
CA CYS A 84 -8.74 9.72 1.08
C CYS A 84 -9.57 8.60 0.44
N ILE A 85 -10.47 7.99 1.21
CA ILE A 85 -11.48 7.05 0.72
C ILE A 85 -12.26 7.61 -0.49
N SER A 86 -12.64 8.89 -0.50
CA SER A 86 -13.32 9.52 -1.65
C SER A 86 -12.55 9.37 -2.96
N THR A 87 -11.22 9.41 -2.91
CA THR A 87 -10.38 9.22 -4.09
C THR A 87 -10.53 7.80 -4.62
N LEU A 88 -10.51 6.78 -3.75
CA LEU A 88 -10.71 5.39 -4.16
C LEU A 88 -12.10 5.21 -4.76
N ILE A 89 -13.13 5.72 -4.08
CA ILE A 89 -14.52 5.71 -4.58
C ILE A 89 -14.58 6.29 -5.98
N HIS A 90 -14.04 7.48 -6.21
CA HIS A 90 -14.12 8.13 -7.51
C HIS A 90 -13.30 7.43 -8.60
N VAL A 91 -12.12 6.91 -8.26
CA VAL A 91 -11.28 6.14 -9.20
C VAL A 91 -12.03 4.87 -9.62
N PHE A 92 -12.55 4.11 -8.66
CA PHE A 92 -13.24 2.85 -8.94
C PHE A 92 -14.61 3.05 -9.60
N HIS A 93 -15.37 4.07 -9.20
CA HIS A 93 -16.65 4.39 -9.82
C HIS A 93 -16.51 4.84 -11.29
N SER A 94 -15.39 5.47 -11.62
CA SER A 94 -15.09 5.88 -13.00
C SER A 94 -14.41 4.78 -13.82
N ALA A 95 -13.87 3.74 -13.17
CA ALA A 95 -13.15 2.68 -13.84
C ALA A 95 -14.12 1.77 -14.62
N THR A 96 -13.97 1.75 -15.94
CA THR A 96 -14.69 0.82 -16.83
C THR A 96 -13.87 -0.42 -17.18
N GLN A 97 -12.56 -0.40 -16.92
CA GLN A 97 -11.61 -1.46 -17.22
C GLN A 97 -11.10 -2.13 -15.94
N PRO A 98 -10.78 -3.44 -15.96
CA PRO A 98 -10.28 -4.17 -14.80
C PRO A 98 -9.01 -3.57 -14.21
N ILE A 99 -8.90 -3.50 -12.88
CA ILE A 99 -7.71 -3.10 -12.12
C ILE A 99 -7.34 -4.28 -11.20
N PRO A 100 -6.54 -5.24 -11.69
CA PRO A 100 -6.34 -6.51 -10.99
C PRO A 100 -5.56 -6.40 -9.69
N SER A 101 -4.64 -5.43 -9.58
CA SER A 101 -3.81 -5.26 -8.39
C SER A 101 -3.87 -3.82 -7.90
N ILE A 102 -4.20 -3.66 -6.62
CA ILE A 102 -4.14 -2.36 -5.93
C ILE A 102 -3.29 -2.47 -4.67
N ALA A 103 -2.75 -1.33 -4.26
CA ALA A 103 -2.09 -1.18 -2.97
C ALA A 103 -2.66 0.02 -2.24
N VAL A 104 -3.01 -0.12 -0.97
CA VAL A 104 -3.52 0.94 -0.12
C VAL A 104 -2.68 1.02 1.14
N MET A 105 -2.50 2.21 1.69
CA MET A 105 -1.84 2.36 2.97
C MET A 105 -2.65 1.70 4.09
N CYS A 106 -1.99 0.88 4.91
CA CYS A 106 -2.58 0.29 6.11
C CYS A 106 -2.57 1.32 7.26
N SER A 107 -3.38 2.37 7.13
CA SER A 107 -3.50 3.48 8.09
C SER A 107 -4.93 4.04 8.15
N ALA A 108 -5.37 4.43 9.34
CA ALA A 108 -6.68 5.05 9.57
C ALA A 108 -6.84 6.43 8.92
N ARG A 109 -5.73 7.08 8.55
CA ARG A 109 -5.73 8.45 8.04
C ARG A 109 -6.60 8.63 6.80
N GLY A 110 -6.63 7.62 5.91
CA GLY A 110 -7.45 7.67 4.69
C GLY A 110 -8.95 7.64 4.97
N GLU A 111 -9.37 7.03 6.08
CA GLU A 111 -10.78 6.88 6.48
C GLU A 111 -11.30 8.08 7.27
N GLN A 112 -10.41 8.81 7.94
CA GLN A 112 -10.76 9.94 8.80
C GLN A 112 -10.70 11.30 8.09
N CYS A 113 -10.46 11.31 6.78
CA CYS A 113 -10.12 12.55 6.07
C CYS A 113 -11.33 13.41 5.67
N CYS A 114 -12.50 12.82 5.40
CA CYS A 114 -13.76 13.54 5.12
C CYS A 114 -14.94 12.82 5.77
N SER A 115 -16.06 13.52 5.97
CA SER A 115 -17.35 12.88 6.23
C SER A 115 -17.87 12.23 4.93
N HIS A 116 -18.03 10.92 4.94
CA HIS A 116 -18.47 10.14 3.78
C HIS A 116 -19.94 9.70 3.86
N ASP A 117 -20.60 9.99 4.98
CA ASP A 117 -21.94 9.50 5.34
C ASP A 117 -23.06 10.02 4.41
N ALA A 118 -22.82 11.08 3.64
CA ALA A 118 -23.85 11.67 2.79
C ALA A 118 -24.12 10.91 1.48
N ALA A 119 -23.20 10.05 1.03
CA ALA A 119 -23.30 9.35 -0.25
C ALA A 119 -23.81 7.91 -0.14
N VAL A 120 -23.75 7.33 1.06
CA VAL A 120 -24.21 5.97 1.35
C VAL A 120 -25.10 6.07 2.58
N ASP A 121 -26.35 5.63 2.48
CA ASP A 121 -27.28 5.56 3.62
C ASP A 121 -26.89 4.42 4.60
N ALA A 122 -25.58 4.15 4.74
CA ALA A 122 -25.03 3.13 5.60
C ALA A 122 -24.82 3.73 7.00
N PRO A 123 -25.41 3.14 8.06
CA PRO A 123 -25.14 3.56 9.42
C PRO A 123 -23.69 3.21 9.81
N GLY A 124 -22.85 4.22 9.98
CA GLY A 124 -21.47 4.09 10.48
C GLY A 124 -20.40 4.58 9.51
N SER A 125 -19.15 4.64 9.99
CA SER A 125 -18.01 5.07 9.17
C SER A 125 -17.70 4.06 8.06
N ILE A 126 -17.61 4.53 6.82
CA ILE A 126 -17.19 3.73 5.66
C ILE A 126 -15.73 3.29 5.84
N THR A 127 -15.48 1.99 5.74
CA THR A 127 -14.15 1.37 5.83
C THR A 127 -13.48 1.24 4.46
N MET A 128 -12.15 1.09 4.47
CA MET A 128 -11.35 0.84 3.27
C MET A 128 -11.82 -0.40 2.49
N LEU A 129 -12.11 -1.53 3.16
CA LEU A 129 -12.54 -2.76 2.48
C LEU A 129 -13.90 -2.59 1.81
N GLN A 130 -14.85 -1.89 2.45
CA GLN A 130 -16.17 -1.62 1.87
C GLN A 130 -16.06 -0.83 0.56
N VAL A 131 -15.16 0.15 0.50
CA VAL A 131 -14.95 0.97 -0.71
C VAL A 131 -14.34 0.16 -1.85
N ILE A 132 -13.35 -0.68 -1.54
CA ILE A 132 -12.67 -1.53 -2.52
C ILE A 132 -13.63 -2.60 -3.05
N HIS A 133 -14.48 -3.17 -2.19
CA HIS A 133 -15.54 -4.12 -2.59
C HIS A 133 -16.68 -3.45 -3.36
N GLY A 134 -17.03 -2.23 -2.97
CA GLY A 134 -18.17 -1.49 -3.47
C GLY A 134 -19.47 -1.84 -2.75
N PHE A 135 -20.45 -0.96 -2.90
CA PHE A 135 -21.78 -1.07 -2.30
C PHE A 135 -22.79 -1.49 -3.35
N GLU A 136 -23.59 -2.49 -3.04
CA GLU A 136 -24.73 -2.88 -3.86
C GLU A 136 -25.65 -1.67 -4.13
N GLN A 137 -26.23 -1.63 -5.33
CA GLN A 137 -27.08 -0.53 -5.77
C GLN A 137 -28.23 -0.25 -4.78
N SER A 138 -28.81 -1.30 -4.19
CA SER A 138 -29.90 -1.21 -3.22
C SER A 138 -29.56 -0.43 -1.93
N LEU A 139 -28.26 -0.27 -1.63
CA LEU A 139 -27.76 0.46 -0.45
C LEU A 139 -27.35 1.90 -0.77
N THR A 140 -27.58 2.36 -1.99
CA THR A 140 -27.12 3.67 -2.46
C THR A 140 -28.22 4.36 -3.23
N SER A 141 -28.23 5.69 -3.22
CA SER A 141 -29.12 6.50 -4.06
C SER A 141 -28.69 6.55 -5.54
N LEU A 142 -27.61 5.83 -5.91
CA LEU A 142 -27.02 5.86 -7.25
C LEU A 142 -27.60 4.75 -8.14
N PRO A 143 -27.67 4.98 -9.48
CA PRO A 143 -28.27 4.02 -10.41
C PRO A 143 -27.40 2.77 -10.68
N ARG A 144 -26.25 2.64 -10.01
CA ARG A 144 -25.29 1.55 -10.16
C ARG A 144 -24.51 1.37 -8.86
N ARG A 145 -23.83 0.21 -8.71
CA ARG A 145 -22.90 -0.06 -7.60
C ARG A 145 -21.94 1.11 -7.39
N PHE A 146 -21.79 1.52 -6.14
CA PHE A 146 -20.96 2.64 -5.74
C PHE A 146 -19.61 2.14 -5.24
N GLY A 147 -18.51 2.68 -5.77
CA GLY A 147 -17.17 2.11 -5.54
C GLY A 147 -17.01 0.74 -6.20
N GLY A 148 -16.13 -0.10 -5.65
CA GLY A 148 -15.87 -1.44 -6.18
C GLY A 148 -14.80 -1.44 -7.26
N CYS A 149 -13.64 -2.00 -6.96
CA CYS A 149 -12.54 -2.11 -7.90
C CYS A 149 -12.84 -3.23 -8.94
N PRO A 150 -13.05 -2.90 -10.22
CA PRO A 150 -13.44 -3.88 -11.22
C PRO A 150 -12.31 -4.89 -11.48
N GLY A 151 -12.63 -6.19 -11.54
CA GLY A 151 -11.68 -7.26 -11.86
C GLY A 151 -10.50 -7.36 -10.90
N LEU A 152 -10.70 -7.01 -9.63
CA LEU A 152 -9.69 -7.04 -8.59
C LEU A 152 -9.30 -8.47 -8.20
N GLU A 153 -8.02 -8.78 -8.28
CA GLU A 153 -7.42 -10.07 -7.94
C GLU A 153 -6.54 -9.98 -6.69
N GLU A 154 -5.89 -8.85 -6.43
CA GLU A 154 -4.93 -8.69 -5.32
C GLU A 154 -5.04 -7.32 -4.63
N ILE A 155 -5.04 -7.34 -3.29
CA ILE A 155 -5.01 -6.14 -2.45
C ILE A 155 -3.77 -6.17 -1.56
N HIS A 156 -2.88 -5.21 -1.76
CA HIS A 156 -1.77 -4.97 -0.85
C HIS A 156 -2.13 -3.91 0.21
N PHE A 157 -2.23 -4.31 1.47
CA PHE A 157 -2.22 -3.39 2.60
C PHE A 157 -0.78 -3.04 2.94
N LYS A 158 -0.32 -1.87 2.46
CA LYS A 158 1.04 -1.42 2.70
C LYS A 158 1.21 -0.96 4.15
N VAL A 159 1.92 -1.77 4.93
CA VAL A 159 2.34 -1.47 6.29
C VAL A 159 3.55 -0.53 6.24
N ASN A 160 3.56 0.49 7.09
CA ASN A 160 4.69 1.39 7.20
C ASN A 160 5.94 0.66 7.70
N SER A 161 7.06 0.93 7.02
CA SER A 161 8.38 0.38 7.29
C SER A 161 9.37 1.53 7.23
N LYS A 162 10.30 1.56 8.19
CA LYS A 162 11.36 2.57 8.26
C LYS A 162 12.56 2.23 7.38
N LEU A 163 12.71 0.97 7.00
CA LEU A 163 13.83 0.55 6.17
C LEU A 163 13.74 1.14 4.76
N TRP A 164 12.54 1.31 4.23
CA TRP A 164 12.31 1.88 2.90
C TRP A 164 11.11 2.84 2.92
N PRO A 165 11.26 4.04 3.49
CA PRO A 165 10.21 5.04 3.50
C PRO A 165 10.09 5.62 2.09
N ARG A 166 9.01 5.27 1.38
CA ARG A 166 8.68 5.82 0.07
C ARG A 166 7.25 6.35 0.09
N ASN A 167 7.08 7.60 -0.34
CA ASN A 167 5.77 8.16 -0.62
C ASN A 167 5.28 7.67 -1.98
N ALA A 168 3.98 7.79 -2.25
CA ALA A 168 3.40 7.36 -3.53
C ALA A 168 4.05 8.03 -4.76
N GLY A 169 4.50 9.29 -4.64
CA GLY A 169 5.21 9.98 -5.72
C GLY A 169 6.67 9.55 -5.92
N ASP A 170 7.24 8.84 -4.94
CA ASP A 170 8.64 8.40 -4.96
C ASP A 170 8.81 6.96 -5.46
N VAL A 171 7.71 6.22 -5.64
CA VAL A 171 7.73 4.84 -6.13
C VAL A 171 8.12 4.83 -7.61
N ASP A 172 9.13 4.02 -7.95
CA ASP A 172 9.61 3.82 -9.31
C ASP A 172 9.94 2.33 -9.54
N SER A 173 10.48 2.01 -10.72
CA SER A 173 10.81 0.64 -11.12
C SER A 173 11.85 -0.07 -10.24
N ARG A 174 12.52 0.65 -9.34
CA ARG A 174 13.50 0.11 -8.38
C ARG A 174 12.86 -0.28 -7.05
N VAL A 175 11.55 -0.12 -6.90
CA VAL A 175 10.81 -0.48 -5.69
C VAL A 175 9.93 -1.69 -6.01
N ALA A 176 9.87 -2.63 -5.07
CA ALA A 176 8.98 -3.78 -5.12
C ALA A 176 8.24 -3.95 -3.79
N PHE A 177 7.13 -4.69 -3.82
CA PHE A 177 6.50 -5.19 -2.61
C PHE A 177 7.29 -6.37 -2.05
N ARG A 178 7.37 -6.43 -0.72
CA ARG A 178 7.77 -7.61 0.04
C ARG A 178 6.74 -7.84 1.15
N PRO A 179 6.69 -9.04 1.75
CA PRO A 179 5.91 -9.25 2.97
C PRO A 179 6.28 -8.21 4.04
N ALA A 180 5.27 -7.67 4.72
CA ALA A 180 5.49 -6.73 5.80
C ALA A 180 6.39 -7.36 6.88
N SER A 181 7.39 -6.61 7.34
CA SER A 181 8.31 -7.00 8.41
C SER A 181 7.68 -6.93 9.80
N GLY A 182 6.46 -6.41 9.91
CA GLY A 182 5.84 -5.97 11.14
C GLY A 182 4.36 -5.67 11.02
N ASN A 183 3.77 -5.27 12.16
CA ASN A 183 2.36 -4.91 12.26
C ASN A 183 2.09 -3.41 12.19
N GLY A 184 3.13 -2.59 12.05
CA GLY A 184 3.07 -1.12 12.14
C GLY A 184 4.12 -0.59 13.10
N LEU A 185 4.38 0.72 13.03
CA LEU A 185 5.38 1.43 13.84
C LEU A 185 4.77 2.04 15.11
N THR A 186 3.47 2.33 15.11
CA THR A 186 2.75 2.94 16.23
C THR A 186 1.60 2.06 16.72
N LYS A 187 1.15 2.24 17.96
CA LYS A 187 -0.04 1.56 18.51
C LYS A 187 -1.28 1.73 17.62
N GLY A 188 -1.47 2.93 17.08
CA GLY A 188 -2.58 3.23 16.17
C GLY A 188 -2.50 2.44 14.87
N GLN A 189 -1.31 2.33 14.27
CA GLN A 189 -1.09 1.52 13.06
C GLN A 189 -1.31 0.02 13.34
N ILE A 190 -0.82 -0.49 14.48
CA ILE A 190 -1.01 -1.88 14.90
C ILE A 190 -2.49 -2.18 15.13
N ALA A 191 -3.21 -1.31 15.84
CA ALA A 191 -4.64 -1.44 16.08
C ALA A 191 -5.44 -1.42 14.77
N TYR A 192 -5.10 -0.49 13.86
CA TYR A 192 -5.73 -0.41 12.54
C TYR A 192 -5.50 -1.67 11.72
N LYS A 193 -4.25 -2.16 11.64
CA LYS A 193 -3.95 -3.41 10.94
C LYS A 193 -4.76 -4.59 11.51
N ARG A 194 -4.84 -4.72 12.83
CA ARG A 194 -5.66 -5.78 13.48
C ARG A 194 -7.12 -5.66 13.08
N ARG A 195 -7.67 -4.45 13.00
CA ARG A 195 -9.04 -4.22 12.55
C ARG A 195 -9.23 -4.71 11.11
N VAL A 196 -8.31 -4.36 10.20
CA VAL A 196 -8.32 -4.84 8.81
C VAL A 196 -8.19 -6.37 8.74
N GLU A 197 -7.35 -6.99 9.57
CA GLU A 197 -7.25 -8.45 9.66
C GLU A 197 -8.58 -9.09 10.09
N SER A 198 -9.26 -8.53 11.08
CA SER A 198 -10.59 -8.99 11.49
C SER A 198 -11.65 -8.81 10.40
N GLU A 199 -11.59 -7.73 9.61
CA GLU A 199 -12.47 -7.54 8.45
C GLU A 199 -12.19 -8.59 7.35
N ILE A 200 -10.91 -8.89 7.06
CA ILE A 200 -10.52 -9.95 6.11
C ILE A 200 -10.99 -11.33 6.59
N GLU A 201 -10.84 -11.62 7.88
CA GLU A 201 -11.34 -12.85 8.50
C GLU A 201 -12.86 -12.94 8.37
N TYR A 202 -13.57 -11.83 8.61
CA TYR A 202 -15.02 -11.77 8.41
C TYR A 202 -15.40 -12.11 6.96
N VAL A 203 -14.71 -11.52 5.97
CA VAL A 203 -14.90 -11.84 4.54
C VAL A 203 -14.63 -13.32 4.27
N ALA A 204 -13.62 -13.90 4.90
CA ALA A 204 -13.28 -15.30 4.72
C ALA A 204 -14.35 -16.26 5.26
N VAL A 205 -14.97 -15.92 6.39
CA VAL A 205 -16.00 -16.75 7.04
C VAL A 205 -17.37 -16.56 6.40
N HIS A 206 -17.75 -15.33 6.06
CA HIS A 206 -19.11 -14.99 5.61
C HIS A 206 -19.24 -14.82 4.10
N GLY A 207 -18.13 -14.86 3.35
CA GLY A 207 -18.12 -14.70 1.90
C GLY A 207 -18.48 -13.29 1.43
N GLY A 208 -18.33 -12.26 2.29
CA GLY A 208 -18.63 -10.89 1.91
C GLY A 208 -18.19 -9.82 2.91
N VAL A 209 -18.28 -8.56 2.48
CA VAL A 209 -17.95 -7.40 3.31
C VAL A 209 -19.21 -6.89 4.01
N SER A 210 -19.14 -6.77 5.34
CA SER A 210 -20.26 -6.28 6.15
C SER A 210 -20.77 -4.91 5.67
N GLY A 211 -22.09 -4.75 5.55
CA GLY A 211 -22.72 -3.49 5.15
C GLY A 211 -22.59 -3.12 3.66
N CYS A 212 -22.14 -4.03 2.80
CA CYS A 212 -22.01 -3.78 1.34
C CYS A 212 -23.08 -4.45 0.47
N GLY A 213 -24.04 -5.16 1.07
CA GLY A 213 -25.05 -5.94 0.34
C GLY A 213 -24.45 -7.22 -0.23
N ASP A 214 -24.95 -7.66 -1.38
CA ASP A 214 -24.45 -8.87 -2.05
C ASP A 214 -22.95 -8.78 -2.36
N SER A 215 -22.23 -9.86 -2.03
CA SER A 215 -20.79 -9.85 -2.20
C SER A 215 -20.33 -10.23 -3.60
N LEU A 216 -19.37 -9.45 -4.11
CA LEU A 216 -18.60 -9.80 -5.30
C LEU A 216 -17.41 -10.71 -4.99
N TRP A 217 -17.02 -10.84 -3.72
CA TRP A 217 -15.83 -11.59 -3.29
C TRP A 217 -16.21 -12.99 -2.81
N SER A 218 -16.80 -13.77 -3.71
CA SER A 218 -17.18 -15.17 -3.46
C SER A 218 -16.40 -16.13 -4.36
N GLY A 219 -16.08 -17.32 -3.84
CA GLY A 219 -15.33 -18.35 -4.56
C GLY A 219 -14.00 -17.81 -5.14
N ASP A 220 -13.79 -18.02 -6.43
CA ASP A 220 -12.59 -17.62 -7.16
C ASP A 220 -12.51 -16.09 -7.41
N ASN A 221 -13.59 -15.34 -7.18
CA ASN A 221 -13.61 -13.88 -7.31
C ASN A 221 -13.10 -13.15 -6.05
N LYS A 222 -12.72 -13.90 -5.01
CA LYS A 222 -12.17 -13.33 -3.78
C LYS A 222 -10.70 -12.92 -4.00
N PRO A 223 -10.33 -11.64 -3.76
CA PRO A 223 -8.96 -11.21 -3.98
C PRO A 223 -8.02 -11.78 -2.92
N ALA A 224 -6.74 -11.90 -3.28
CA ALA A 224 -5.67 -12.17 -2.32
C ALA A 224 -5.43 -10.94 -1.45
N PHE A 225 -5.47 -11.11 -0.12
CA PHE A 225 -5.18 -10.05 0.83
C PHE A 225 -3.74 -10.17 1.33
N LEU A 226 -2.91 -9.17 1.07
CA LEU A 226 -1.48 -9.21 1.34
C LEU A 226 -1.05 -8.02 2.22
N PHE A 227 -0.42 -8.30 3.37
CA PHE A 227 0.25 -7.26 4.15
C PHE A 227 1.68 -7.09 3.66
N SER A 228 1.96 -5.95 3.04
CA SER A 228 3.23 -5.72 2.34
C SER A 228 3.96 -4.50 2.87
N SER A 229 5.26 -4.42 2.67
CA SER A 229 6.02 -3.18 2.76
C SER A 229 6.88 -3.01 1.51
N PHE A 230 7.45 -1.83 1.32
CA PHE A 230 8.38 -1.62 0.21
C PHE A 230 9.76 -2.17 0.53
N ALA A 231 10.44 -2.59 -0.52
CA ALA A 231 11.86 -2.88 -0.55
C ALA A 231 12.45 -2.56 -1.92
N PRO A 232 13.78 -2.47 -2.04
CA PRO A 232 14.43 -2.35 -3.34
C PRO A 232 14.14 -3.59 -4.18
N LYS A 233 13.82 -3.37 -5.45
CA LYS A 233 13.73 -4.42 -6.45
C LYS A 233 15.14 -4.92 -6.74
N VAL A 234 15.33 -6.22 -6.60
CA VAL A 234 16.58 -6.89 -6.95
C VAL A 234 16.60 -7.01 -8.48
N VAL A 235 17.64 -6.48 -9.12
CA VAL A 235 17.79 -6.50 -10.58
C VAL A 235 18.97 -7.38 -10.94
N GLY A 236 18.80 -8.26 -11.93
CA GLY A 236 19.84 -9.17 -12.41
C GLY A 236 19.88 -10.50 -11.68
N THR A 237 21.04 -11.15 -11.68
CA THR A 237 21.29 -12.48 -11.09
C THR A 237 21.81 -12.42 -9.65
N GLU A 238 21.79 -11.24 -9.02
CA GLU A 238 22.19 -11.11 -7.62
C GLU A 238 21.20 -11.84 -6.71
N ASP A 239 21.66 -12.81 -5.92
CA ASP A 239 20.85 -13.46 -4.87
C ASP A 239 20.66 -12.55 -3.64
N LYS A 240 20.48 -11.25 -3.85
CA LYS A 240 20.37 -10.27 -2.76
C LYS A 240 18.95 -10.21 -2.24
N ALA A 241 18.77 -10.25 -0.92
CA ALA A 241 17.49 -10.12 -0.26
C ALA A 241 17.49 -8.96 0.74
N PHE A 242 16.32 -8.35 0.90
CA PHE A 242 16.07 -7.23 1.82
C PHE A 242 15.03 -7.65 2.86
N GLY A 243 15.51 -8.16 3.98
CA GLY A 243 14.72 -8.56 5.13
C GLY A 243 14.50 -7.42 6.12
N GLY A 244 13.53 -7.60 7.00
CA GLY A 244 13.31 -6.74 8.15
C GLY A 244 12.70 -7.56 9.29
N LEU A 245 12.90 -7.09 10.52
CA LEU A 245 12.31 -7.64 11.73
C LEU A 245 11.85 -6.50 12.64
N MET A 246 10.66 -6.64 13.22
CA MET A 246 10.20 -5.74 14.28
C MET A 246 10.59 -6.25 15.65
N LEU A 247 11.30 -5.43 16.41
CA LEU A 247 11.75 -5.72 17.77
C LEU A 247 11.12 -4.74 18.76
N THR A 248 10.67 -5.23 19.91
CA THR A 248 10.22 -4.34 20.99
C THR A 248 11.38 -3.53 21.57
N HIS A 249 11.09 -2.38 22.17
CA HIS A 249 12.11 -1.59 22.87
C HIS A 249 12.86 -2.39 23.95
N LYS A 250 12.17 -3.30 24.66
CA LYS A 250 12.78 -4.25 25.61
C LYS A 250 13.83 -5.15 24.93
N ASN A 251 13.54 -5.64 23.73
CA ASN A 251 14.45 -6.49 22.97
C ASN A 251 15.64 -5.69 22.43
N ILE A 252 15.42 -4.49 21.92
CA ILE A 252 16.50 -3.59 21.47
C ILE A 252 17.49 -3.30 22.61
N ARG A 253 17.00 -2.90 23.79
CA ARG A 253 17.87 -2.68 24.97
C ARG A 253 18.68 -3.90 25.37
N LYS A 254 18.14 -5.11 25.18
CA LYS A 254 18.89 -6.35 25.46
C LYS A 254 20.04 -6.55 24.47
N LEU A 255 19.84 -6.19 23.21
CA LEU A 255 20.90 -6.23 22.19
C LEU A 255 21.99 -5.18 22.46
N GLU A 256 21.59 -4.00 22.96
CA GLU A 256 22.50 -2.91 23.32
C GLU A 256 23.41 -3.21 24.53
N LYS A 257 22.93 -3.96 25.53
CA LYS A 257 23.67 -4.24 26.78
C LYS A 257 25.08 -4.81 26.60
N GLY A 258 25.33 -5.49 25.49
CA GLY A 258 26.64 -6.02 25.13
C GLY A 258 27.32 -5.22 24.03
N GLN A 259 27.10 -3.90 23.92
CA GLN A 259 27.65 -3.05 22.85
C GLN A 259 27.42 -3.62 21.44
N TRP A 260 26.24 -4.21 21.23
CA TRP A 260 25.85 -4.85 19.98
C TRP A 260 26.68 -6.08 19.58
N GLU A 261 27.43 -6.71 20.48
CA GLU A 261 28.25 -7.90 20.19
C GLU A 261 27.45 -9.07 19.60
N PHE A 262 26.19 -9.25 20.03
CA PHE A 262 25.32 -10.25 19.40
C PHE A 262 25.05 -9.92 17.93
N VAL A 263 24.76 -8.66 17.61
CA VAL A 263 24.47 -8.23 16.23
C VAL A 263 25.71 -8.41 15.35
N LYS A 264 26.89 -7.97 15.82
CA LYS A 264 28.16 -8.20 15.13
C LYS A 264 28.43 -9.69 14.93
N GLY A 265 28.09 -10.52 15.91
CA GLY A 265 28.15 -11.97 15.81
C GLY A 265 27.26 -12.51 14.68
N VAL A 266 26.00 -12.07 14.61
CA VAL A 266 25.09 -12.45 13.51
C VAL A 266 25.66 -12.02 12.16
N GLU A 267 26.20 -10.81 12.04
CA GLU A 267 26.80 -10.33 10.78
C GLU A 267 27.99 -11.22 10.35
N ARG A 268 28.90 -11.52 11.27
CA ARG A 268 30.06 -12.38 11.02
C ARG A 268 29.66 -13.81 10.66
N ASP A 269 28.71 -14.38 11.40
CA ASP A 269 28.36 -15.80 11.29
C ASP A 269 27.47 -16.07 10.06
N THR A 270 26.70 -15.08 9.60
CA THR A 270 25.76 -15.24 8.47
C THR A 270 26.23 -14.60 7.16
N GLY A 271 27.11 -13.59 7.23
CA GLY A 271 27.45 -12.71 6.11
C GLY A 271 26.35 -11.69 5.77
N CYS A 272 25.30 -11.60 6.57
CA CYS A 272 24.24 -10.59 6.43
C CYS A 272 24.70 -9.27 7.04
N ARG A 273 24.40 -8.13 6.41
CA ARG A 273 24.49 -6.82 7.05
C ARG A 273 23.25 -6.56 7.87
N VAL A 274 23.42 -6.10 9.11
CA VAL A 274 22.33 -5.72 10.01
C VAL A 274 22.32 -4.21 10.20
N GLU A 275 21.17 -3.60 9.97
CA GLU A 275 20.96 -2.17 10.17
C GLU A 275 19.95 -1.95 11.31
N VAL A 276 20.36 -1.22 12.34
CA VAL A 276 19.46 -0.85 13.44
C VAL A 276 19.10 0.61 13.28
N LEU A 277 17.83 0.89 12.97
CA LEU A 277 17.37 2.25 12.76
C LEU A 277 17.11 2.98 14.09
N PRO A 278 17.33 4.31 14.14
CA PRO A 278 17.02 5.11 15.31
C PRO A 278 15.51 5.19 15.58
N GLU A 279 15.16 5.55 16.82
CA GLU A 279 13.80 5.96 17.17
C GLU A 279 13.48 7.30 16.51
N GLU A 280 12.28 7.43 15.96
CA GLU A 280 11.87 8.61 15.20
C GLU A 280 10.66 9.29 15.86
N TYR A 281 9.70 8.50 16.34
CA TYR A 281 8.51 8.95 17.03
C TYR A 281 8.61 8.69 18.53
N ARG A 282 8.19 9.68 19.31
CA ARG A 282 8.04 9.54 20.76
C ARG A 282 6.97 8.47 21.05
N GLY A 283 7.37 7.37 21.69
CA GLY A 283 6.46 6.29 22.05
C GLY A 283 6.35 5.17 21.02
N GLU A 284 7.37 4.97 20.19
CA GLU A 284 7.52 3.74 19.41
C GLU A 284 7.68 2.54 20.35
N ASP A 285 6.67 1.65 20.37
CA ASP A 285 6.76 0.40 21.14
C ASP A 285 7.76 -0.59 20.51
N THR A 286 7.94 -0.48 19.19
CA THR A 286 8.72 -1.40 18.36
C THR A 286 9.60 -0.64 17.38
N ARG A 287 10.81 -1.14 17.15
CA ARG A 287 11.75 -0.67 16.14
C ARG A 287 11.99 -1.73 15.08
N GLU A 288 12.12 -1.29 13.83
CA GLU A 288 12.48 -2.14 12.72
C GLU A 288 14.00 -2.26 12.61
N ILE A 289 14.51 -3.48 12.46
CA ILE A 289 15.90 -3.74 12.07
C ILE A 289 15.94 -4.30 10.65
N GLY A 290 16.91 -3.85 9.87
CA GLY A 290 17.14 -4.22 8.48
C GLY A 290 18.13 -5.36 8.36
N LEU A 291 17.86 -6.27 7.42
CA LEU A 291 18.74 -7.38 7.10
C LEU A 291 18.99 -7.36 5.60
N THR A 292 20.25 -7.23 5.19
CA THR A 292 20.62 -7.23 3.76
C THR A 292 21.74 -8.22 3.50
N GLY A 293 21.55 -9.12 2.53
CA GLY A 293 22.55 -10.12 2.15
C GLY A 293 21.96 -11.18 1.25
N PRO A 294 22.67 -12.30 1.01
CA PRO A 294 22.12 -13.47 0.33
C PRO A 294 20.79 -13.93 0.93
N LYS A 295 19.88 -14.50 0.13
CA LYS A 295 18.55 -14.93 0.63
C LYS A 295 18.66 -15.87 1.83
N GLU A 296 19.58 -16.83 1.76
CA GLU A 296 19.85 -17.76 2.86
C GLU A 296 20.48 -17.08 4.08
N ALA A 297 21.37 -16.11 3.87
CA ALA A 297 21.99 -15.34 4.96
C ALA A 297 20.95 -14.53 5.74
N VAL A 298 20.03 -13.87 5.04
CA VAL A 298 18.92 -13.13 5.65
C VAL A 298 18.01 -14.07 6.43
N ALA A 299 17.69 -15.25 5.88
CA ALA A 299 16.87 -16.25 6.58
C ALA A 299 17.53 -16.75 7.87
N ARG A 300 18.82 -17.13 7.81
CA ARG A 300 19.60 -17.55 8.99
C ARG A 300 19.73 -16.45 10.03
N ALA A 301 19.95 -15.21 9.60
CA ALA A 301 20.01 -14.07 10.51
C ALA A 301 18.69 -13.90 11.27
N LYS A 302 17.54 -14.00 10.58
CA LYS A 302 16.22 -13.95 11.23
C LYS A 302 16.05 -15.03 12.29
N GLU A 303 16.43 -16.26 11.96
CA GLU A 303 16.36 -17.40 12.89
C GLU A 303 17.24 -17.18 14.14
N LEU A 304 18.45 -16.62 13.98
CA LEU A 304 19.32 -16.30 15.11
C LEU A 304 18.72 -15.23 16.02
N PHE A 305 18.13 -14.17 15.46
CA PHE A 305 17.42 -13.15 16.22
C PHE A 305 16.24 -13.76 16.98
N GLU A 306 15.42 -14.56 16.31
CA GLU A 306 14.28 -15.24 16.94
C GLU A 306 14.74 -16.14 18.10
N LYS A 307 15.73 -17.01 17.89
CA LYS A 307 16.30 -17.87 18.95
C LYS A 307 16.83 -17.07 20.14
N LYS A 308 17.54 -15.97 19.88
CA LYS A 308 18.08 -15.12 20.95
C LYS A 308 16.96 -14.44 21.73
N LEU A 309 15.90 -13.98 21.07
CA LEU A 309 14.84 -13.19 21.69
C LEU A 309 13.77 -14.05 22.37
N VAL A 310 13.46 -15.24 21.83
CA VAL A 310 12.55 -16.23 22.44
C VAL A 310 13.12 -16.78 23.75
N ARG A 311 14.44 -16.99 23.85
CA ARG A 311 15.12 -17.48 25.06
C ARG A 311 14.99 -16.57 26.30
N PHE A 312 14.32 -15.41 26.20
CA PHE A 312 14.09 -14.49 27.32
C PHE A 312 12.60 -14.22 27.60
N VAL A 313 11.71 -15.05 27.04
CA VAL A 313 10.26 -15.04 27.33
C VAL A 313 9.88 -16.17 28.31
N LEU A 314 10.76 -17.16 28.49
CA LEU A 314 10.77 -18.12 29.60
C LEU A 314 11.69 -17.62 30.71
#